data_AF-A0A381VBU1-F1
#
_entry.id   AF-A0A381VBU1-F1
#
_cell.length_a   1.000
_cell.length_b   1.000
_cell.length_c   1.000
_cell.angle_alpha   90.00
_cell.angle_beta   90.00
_cell.angle_gamma   90.00
#
_symmetry.space_group_name_H-M   'P 1'
#
loop_
_entity.id
_entity.type
_entity.pdbx_description
1 polymer ?
#
loop_
_entity_poly.entity_id
_entity_poly.type
_entity_poly.pdbx_seq_one_letter_code
_entity_poly.pdbx_strand_id
1 'polypeptide(L)'
;MFALGLTLVLAVWIVSKYGKEAQPQSLTTERDQARAEKRVELKKADEEALGGYGVVDAVRKVYQVPIADAMTVVVSRMNEGSGSLHKELISRSMAAAGLAVAGNEEDLQDPELIAQGKTLFLTKICFTCHQTDPAVPAPAGLALKAPNFLGEFWGKEREVHKGLGGPIEKVKFDAAYFTESVRKPMDKVVKGALTPMPPPPPVTDEELKALLAYVKSLSKAEKKK
;
A
#
# COMPACT_ATOMS: atom_id res chain seq x y z
N MET A 1 -60.24 32.45 -38.49
CA MET A 1 -59.51 31.16 -38.55
C MET A 1 -58.45 31.12 -39.65
N PHE A 2 -58.76 31.44 -40.92
CA PHE A 2 -57.78 31.39 -42.02
C PHE A 2 -56.57 32.34 -41.91
N ALA A 3 -56.78 33.58 -41.47
CA ALA A 3 -55.70 34.57 -41.34
C ALA A 3 -54.66 34.19 -40.27
N LEU A 4 -55.08 33.52 -39.18
CA LEU A 4 -54.20 33.04 -38.11
C LEU A 4 -53.37 31.83 -38.54
N GLY A 5 -53.92 30.95 -39.38
CA GLY A 5 -53.16 29.83 -39.94
C GLY A 5 -52.05 30.30 -40.88
N LEU A 6 -52.34 31.32 -41.69
CA LEU A 6 -51.40 31.84 -42.68
C LEU A 6 -50.22 32.60 -42.02
N THR A 7 -50.47 33.32 -40.94
CA THR A 7 -49.41 33.98 -40.15
C THR A 7 -48.53 32.98 -39.41
N LEU A 8 -49.10 31.89 -38.88
CA LEU A 8 -48.33 30.82 -38.26
C LEU A 8 -47.42 30.11 -39.27
N VAL A 9 -47.92 29.81 -40.47
CA VAL A 9 -47.12 29.21 -41.54
C VAL A 9 -45.98 30.14 -41.96
N LEU A 10 -46.24 31.44 -42.09
CA LEU A 10 -45.21 32.44 -42.41
C LEU A 10 -44.17 32.57 -41.29
N ALA A 11 -44.60 32.59 -40.03
CA ALA A 11 -43.70 32.64 -38.88
C ALA A 11 -42.80 31.40 -38.81
N VAL A 12 -43.36 30.20 -39.01
CA VAL A 12 -42.59 28.95 -39.05
C VAL A 12 -41.64 28.94 -40.24
N TRP A 13 -42.05 29.44 -41.40
CA TRP A 13 -41.18 29.55 -42.58
C TRP A 13 -40.02 30.53 -42.35
N ILE A 14 -40.28 31.70 -41.76
CA ILE A 14 -39.25 32.69 -41.42
C ILE A 14 -38.28 32.12 -40.39
N VAL A 15 -38.77 31.49 -39.31
CA VAL A 15 -37.93 30.88 -38.27
C VAL A 15 -37.12 29.70 -38.84
N SER A 16 -37.69 28.89 -39.72
CA SER A 16 -36.96 27.80 -40.38
C SER A 16 -35.85 28.33 -41.31
N LYS A 17 -36.15 29.40 -42.05
CA LYS A 17 -35.25 29.92 -43.09
C LYS A 17 -34.16 30.85 -42.54
N TYR A 18 -34.43 31.58 -41.46
CA TYR A 18 -33.50 32.57 -40.87
C TYR A 18 -33.12 32.28 -39.41
N GLY A 19 -33.80 31.36 -38.73
CA GLY A 19 -33.56 31.09 -37.31
C GLY A 19 -32.18 30.51 -37.02
N LYS A 20 -31.53 29.82 -37.98
CA LYS A 20 -30.15 29.36 -37.86
C LYS A 20 -29.13 30.51 -37.87
N GLU A 21 -29.39 31.58 -38.63
CA GLU A 21 -28.54 32.77 -38.70
C GLU A 21 -28.71 33.66 -37.45
N ALA A 22 -29.87 33.57 -36.78
CA ALA A 22 -30.19 34.32 -35.56
C ALA A 22 -29.78 33.63 -34.25
N GLN A 23 -29.23 32.41 -34.30
CA GLN A 23 -28.71 31.76 -33.09
C GLN A 23 -27.35 32.37 -32.70
N PRO A 24 -27.10 32.65 -31.40
CA PRO A 24 -25.79 33.08 -30.97
C PRO A 24 -24.77 31.99 -31.30
N GLN A 25 -23.71 32.36 -32.01
CA GLN A 25 -22.62 31.43 -32.32
C GLN A 25 -22.01 30.92 -31.01
N SER A 26 -22.10 29.62 -30.79
CA SER A 26 -21.41 28.99 -29.66
C SER A 26 -19.91 29.10 -29.88
N LEU A 27 -19.22 29.77 -28.95
CA LEU A 27 -17.77 29.99 -28.98
C LEU A 27 -16.95 28.71 -28.76
N THR A 28 -17.60 27.56 -28.51
CA THR A 28 -16.93 26.30 -28.17
C THR A 28 -17.24 25.16 -29.14
N THR A 29 -18.13 25.35 -30.11
CA THR A 29 -18.58 24.27 -31.01
C THR A 29 -17.42 23.58 -31.71
N GLU A 30 -16.51 24.36 -32.31
CA GLU A 30 -15.32 23.82 -32.99
C GLU A 30 -14.42 23.05 -32.03
N ARG A 31 -14.20 23.59 -30.82
CA ARG A 31 -13.40 22.96 -29.77
C ARG A 31 -14.03 21.65 -29.27
N ASP A 32 -15.35 21.62 -29.14
CA ASP A 32 -16.08 20.45 -28.64
C ASP A 32 -16.16 19.35 -29.71
N GLN A 33 -16.26 19.74 -30.98
CA GLN A 33 -16.17 18.85 -32.12
C GLN A 33 -14.75 18.25 -32.26
N ALA A 34 -13.71 19.08 -32.16
CA ALA A 34 -12.31 18.62 -32.16
C ALA A 34 -12.02 17.65 -30.99
N ARG A 35 -12.58 17.90 -29.79
CA ARG A 35 -12.48 16.95 -28.67
C ARG A 35 -13.22 15.65 -28.94
N ALA A 36 -14.39 15.70 -29.57
CA ALA A 36 -15.16 14.51 -29.90
C ALA A 36 -14.41 13.62 -30.90
N GLU A 37 -13.87 14.22 -31.96
CA GLU A 37 -13.03 13.54 -32.94
C GLU A 37 -11.78 12.96 -32.27
N LYS A 38 -11.09 13.73 -31.43
CA LYS A 38 -9.92 13.22 -30.70
C LYS A 38 -10.25 12.07 -29.76
N ARG A 39 -11.41 12.09 -29.11
CA ARG A 39 -11.87 10.96 -28.27
C ARG A 39 -12.15 9.70 -29.09
N VAL A 40 -12.69 9.83 -30.31
CA VAL A 40 -12.92 8.69 -31.20
C VAL A 40 -11.59 8.10 -31.64
N GLU A 41 -10.62 8.95 -32.00
CA GLU A 41 -9.26 8.52 -32.34
C GLU A 41 -8.60 7.76 -31.18
N LEU A 42 -8.64 8.33 -29.97
CA LEU A 42 -8.07 7.70 -28.77
C LEU A 42 -8.75 6.37 -28.43
N LYS A 43 -10.09 6.29 -28.51
CA LYS A 43 -10.81 5.03 -28.27
C LYS A 43 -10.41 3.94 -29.26
N LYS A 44 -10.26 4.29 -30.54
CA LYS A 44 -9.82 3.34 -31.56
C LYS A 44 -8.40 2.84 -31.28
N ALA A 45 -7.49 3.76 -30.92
CA ALA A 45 -6.12 3.40 -30.53
C ALA A 45 -6.08 2.51 -29.28
N ASP A 46 -6.94 2.80 -28.28
CA ASP A 46 -7.08 1.98 -27.07
C ASP A 46 -7.62 0.59 -27.42
N GLU A 47 -8.64 0.46 -28.27
CA GLU A 47 -9.17 -0.83 -28.71
C GLU A 47 -8.13 -1.67 -29.46
N GLU A 48 -7.37 -1.05 -30.37
CA GLU A 48 -6.27 -1.71 -31.08
C GLU A 48 -5.15 -2.15 -30.13
N ALA A 49 -4.79 -1.31 -29.15
CA ALA A 49 -3.77 -1.64 -28.16
C ALA A 49 -4.23 -2.75 -27.21
N LEU A 50 -5.44 -2.66 -26.66
CA LEU A 50 -5.96 -3.59 -25.65
C LEU A 50 -6.35 -4.96 -26.22
N GLY A 51 -6.48 -5.09 -27.54
CA GLY A 51 -6.78 -6.35 -28.21
C GLY A 51 -5.56 -7.19 -28.62
N GLY A 52 -4.36 -6.62 -28.55
CA GLY A 52 -3.14 -7.25 -29.09
C GLY A 52 -2.11 -7.68 -28.03
N TYR A 53 -1.27 -8.63 -28.42
CA TYR A 53 -0.03 -8.94 -27.70
C TYR A 53 1.07 -7.95 -28.10
N GLY A 54 1.90 -7.54 -27.14
CA GLY A 54 2.96 -6.57 -27.39
C GLY A 54 4.12 -6.67 -26.40
N VAL A 55 5.24 -6.01 -26.73
CA VAL A 55 6.41 -5.91 -25.84
C VAL A 55 6.47 -4.49 -25.30
N VAL A 56 6.35 -4.33 -23.98
CA VAL A 56 6.41 -3.00 -23.31
C VAL A 56 7.85 -2.69 -22.90
N ASP A 57 8.53 -3.67 -22.29
CA ASP A 57 9.93 -3.56 -21.89
C ASP A 57 10.60 -4.93 -21.94
N ALA A 58 11.39 -5.18 -22.99
CA ALA A 58 12.04 -6.47 -23.19
C ALA A 58 13.10 -6.78 -22.11
N VAL A 59 13.79 -5.76 -21.60
CA VAL A 59 14.86 -5.92 -20.61
C VAL A 59 14.26 -6.35 -19.28
N ARG A 60 13.13 -5.75 -18.90
CA ARG A 60 12.38 -6.11 -17.70
C ARG A 60 11.41 -7.27 -17.91
N LYS A 61 11.36 -7.86 -19.11
CA LYS A 61 10.42 -8.93 -19.50
C LYS A 61 8.95 -8.55 -19.23
N VAL A 62 8.60 -7.30 -19.50
CA VAL A 62 7.23 -6.79 -19.38
C VAL A 62 6.56 -6.82 -20.75
N TYR A 63 5.48 -7.59 -20.84
CA TYR A 63 4.72 -7.82 -22.06
C TYR A 63 3.27 -7.38 -21.87
N GLN A 64 2.66 -6.94 -22.96
CA GLN A 64 1.25 -6.62 -23.04
C GLN A 64 0.49 -7.85 -23.51
N VAL A 65 -0.63 -8.11 -22.85
CA VAL A 65 -1.55 -9.23 -23.11
C VAL A 65 -2.92 -8.63 -23.40
N PRO A 66 -3.72 -9.21 -24.32
CA PRO A 66 -5.09 -8.76 -24.57
C PRO A 66 -5.92 -8.74 -23.29
N ILE A 67 -6.76 -7.72 -23.14
CA ILE A 67 -7.51 -7.50 -21.89
C ILE A 67 -8.46 -8.66 -21.57
N ALA A 68 -9.07 -9.26 -22.59
CA ALA A 68 -9.93 -10.43 -22.44
C ALA A 68 -9.18 -11.61 -21.85
N ASP A 69 -7.99 -11.92 -22.38
CA ASP A 69 -7.14 -13.01 -21.91
C ASP A 69 -6.66 -12.75 -20.48
N ALA A 70 -6.27 -11.51 -20.18
CA ALA A 70 -5.89 -11.10 -18.83
C ALA A 70 -7.05 -11.28 -17.83
N MET A 71 -8.27 -10.88 -18.20
CA MET A 71 -9.47 -11.06 -17.38
C MET A 71 -9.76 -12.55 -17.15
N THR A 72 -9.65 -13.39 -18.18
CA THR A 72 -9.82 -14.84 -18.06
C THR A 72 -8.82 -15.44 -17.07
N VAL A 73 -7.53 -15.06 -17.15
CA VAL A 73 -6.51 -15.54 -16.21
C VAL A 73 -6.84 -15.15 -14.77
N VAL A 74 -7.26 -13.90 -14.55
CA VAL A 74 -7.64 -13.41 -13.21
C VAL A 74 -8.83 -14.22 -12.68
N VAL A 75 -9.89 -14.40 -13.47
CA VAL A 75 -11.08 -15.15 -13.08
C VAL A 75 -10.75 -16.61 -12.78
N SER A 76 -9.96 -17.27 -13.63
CA SER A 76 -9.51 -18.65 -13.40
C SER A 76 -8.76 -18.78 -12.07
N ARG A 77 -7.80 -17.89 -11.81
CA ARG A 77 -7.03 -17.88 -10.55
C ARG A 77 -7.88 -17.57 -9.32
N MET A 78 -8.91 -16.74 -9.46
CA MET A 78 -9.86 -16.49 -8.37
C MET A 78 -10.73 -17.72 -8.07
N ASN A 79 -11.05 -18.52 -9.09
CA ASN A 79 -11.89 -19.72 -8.96
C ASN A 79 -11.12 -20.95 -8.48
N GLU A 80 -9.80 -21.03 -8.69
CA GLU A 80 -8.94 -22.12 -8.21
C GLU A 80 -8.83 -22.19 -6.67
N GLY A 81 -9.17 -21.11 -5.97
CA GLY A 81 -9.29 -21.10 -4.52
C GLY A 81 -9.71 -19.72 -4.01
N SER A 82 -10.79 -19.65 -3.23
CA SER A 82 -11.35 -18.40 -2.72
C SER A 82 -10.35 -17.64 -1.84
N GLY A 83 -9.59 -16.74 -2.46
CA GLY A 83 -8.65 -15.84 -1.81
C GLY A 83 -7.17 -16.09 -2.11
N SER A 84 -6.78 -17.11 -2.89
CA SER A 84 -5.37 -17.36 -3.22
C SER A 84 -4.75 -16.21 -4.02
N LEU A 85 -5.42 -15.76 -5.08
CA LEU A 85 -4.98 -14.63 -5.90
C LEU A 85 -4.94 -13.32 -5.10
N HIS A 86 -5.94 -13.09 -4.25
CA HIS A 86 -5.97 -11.89 -3.41
C HIS A 86 -4.79 -11.84 -2.44
N LYS A 87 -4.50 -12.97 -1.78
CA LYS A 87 -3.32 -13.12 -0.90
C LYS A 87 -2.01 -12.92 -1.67
N GLU A 88 -1.90 -13.45 -2.89
CA GLU A 88 -0.74 -13.23 -3.77
C GLU A 88 -0.56 -11.75 -4.10
N LEU A 89 -1.63 -11.05 -4.49
CA LEU A 89 -1.61 -9.63 -4.84
C LEU A 89 -1.23 -8.76 -3.63
N ILE A 90 -1.77 -9.06 -2.45
CA ILE A 90 -1.38 -8.39 -1.20
C ILE A 90 0.11 -8.60 -0.94
N SER A 91 0.59 -9.84 -0.99
CA SER A 91 2.02 -10.14 -0.80
C SER A 91 2.91 -9.39 -1.79
N ARG A 92 2.55 -9.35 -3.08
CA ARG A 92 3.30 -8.62 -4.11
C ARG A 92 3.29 -7.11 -3.91
N SER A 93 2.15 -6.54 -3.52
CA SER A 93 2.04 -5.10 -3.23
C SER A 93 2.83 -4.70 -1.99
N MET A 94 2.80 -5.53 -0.94
CA MET A 94 3.62 -5.35 0.24
C MET A 94 5.11 -5.48 -0.10
N ALA A 95 5.50 -6.44 -0.93
CA ALA A 95 6.87 -6.58 -1.41
C ALA A 95 7.35 -5.35 -2.20
N ALA A 96 6.54 -4.86 -3.13
CA ALA A 96 6.82 -3.65 -3.90
C ALA A 96 6.93 -2.40 -3.00
N ALA A 97 6.20 -2.37 -1.89
CA ALA A 97 6.25 -1.29 -0.90
C ALA A 97 7.39 -1.45 0.14
N GLY A 98 8.16 -2.53 0.11
CA GLY A 98 9.16 -2.83 1.14
C GLY A 98 8.56 -3.29 2.49
N LEU A 99 7.28 -3.66 2.47
CA LEU A 99 6.49 -4.18 3.60
C LEU A 99 6.28 -5.71 3.54
N ALA A 100 6.96 -6.42 2.63
CA ALA A 100 6.80 -7.86 2.32
C ALA A 100 6.85 -8.82 3.52
N VAL A 101 7.33 -8.33 4.65
CA VAL A 101 7.72 -9.14 5.81
C VAL A 101 6.54 -9.53 6.69
N ALA A 102 5.46 -8.75 6.67
CA ALA A 102 4.19 -9.17 7.28
C ALA A 102 3.36 -9.88 6.20
N GLY A 103 3.41 -11.21 6.16
CA GLY A 103 2.39 -12.00 5.46
C GLY A 103 0.99 -11.78 6.09
N ASN A 104 0.06 -12.71 5.87
CA ASN A 104 -1.23 -12.65 6.57
C ASN A 104 -1.00 -12.65 8.11
N GLU A 105 -1.79 -11.88 8.86
CA GLU A 105 -1.63 -11.79 10.33
C GLU A 105 -1.69 -13.15 11.05
N GLU A 106 -2.36 -14.14 10.44
CA GLU A 106 -2.45 -15.52 10.91
C GLU A 106 -1.09 -16.23 10.89
N ASP A 107 -0.23 -15.97 9.90
CA ASP A 107 1.10 -16.57 9.83
C ASP A 107 1.95 -16.16 11.04
N LEU A 108 1.74 -14.96 11.58
CA LEU A 108 2.51 -14.44 12.72
C LEU A 108 2.15 -15.13 14.04
N GLN A 109 1.09 -15.93 14.06
CA GLN A 109 0.68 -16.73 15.22
C GLN A 109 1.19 -18.18 15.13
N ASP A 110 1.89 -18.56 14.06
CA ASP A 110 2.48 -19.88 13.90
C ASP A 110 3.56 -20.14 14.98
N PRO A 111 3.38 -21.18 15.83
CA PRO A 111 4.35 -21.52 16.87
C PRO A 111 5.76 -21.81 16.33
N GLU A 112 5.88 -22.40 15.14
CA GLU A 112 7.19 -22.76 14.57
C GLU A 112 7.95 -21.50 14.12
N LEU A 113 7.25 -20.57 13.46
CA LEU A 113 7.77 -19.26 13.10
C LEU A 113 8.16 -18.42 14.32
N ILE A 114 7.36 -18.45 15.40
CA ILE A 114 7.67 -17.78 16.67
C ILE A 114 8.93 -18.36 17.31
N ALA A 115 9.09 -19.69 17.30
CA ALA A 115 10.28 -20.36 17.83
C ALA A 115 11.55 -20.01 17.03
N GLN A 116 11.43 -19.95 15.70
CA GLN A 116 12.50 -19.47 14.83
C GLN A 116 12.86 -18.01 15.15
N GLY A 117 11.86 -17.15 15.31
CA GLY A 117 12.05 -15.75 15.68
C GLY A 117 12.75 -15.57 17.02
N LYS A 118 12.42 -16.39 18.03
CA LYS A 118 13.13 -16.42 19.31
C LYS A 118 14.60 -16.78 19.15
N THR A 119 14.89 -17.77 18.32
CA THR A 119 16.27 -18.18 18.02
C THR A 119 17.04 -17.03 17.36
N LEU A 120 16.44 -16.39 16.36
CA LEU A 120 17.03 -15.23 15.67
C LEU A 120 17.24 -14.05 16.61
N PHE A 121 16.32 -13.80 17.54
CA PHE A 121 16.45 -12.72 18.52
C PHE A 121 17.69 -12.90 19.42
N LEU A 122 18.07 -14.14 19.70
CA LEU A 122 19.28 -14.49 20.42
C LEU A 122 20.52 -14.41 19.50
N THR A 123 20.48 -15.03 18.32
CA THR A 123 21.66 -15.12 17.43
C THR A 123 22.00 -13.80 16.73
N LYS A 124 21.01 -12.93 16.50
CA LYS A 124 21.20 -11.56 15.97
C LYS A 124 21.43 -10.53 17.08
N ILE A 125 21.68 -10.98 18.31
CA ILE A 125 22.17 -10.16 19.43
C ILE A 125 21.10 -9.15 19.93
N CYS A 126 19.84 -9.26 19.51
CA CYS A 126 18.78 -8.34 19.94
C CYS A 126 18.58 -8.37 21.47
N PHE A 127 18.75 -9.55 22.08
CA PHE A 127 18.59 -9.79 23.51
C PHE A 127 19.55 -9.00 24.41
N THR A 128 20.67 -8.51 23.90
CA THR A 128 21.64 -7.77 24.72
C THR A 128 21.07 -6.43 25.18
N CYS A 129 20.22 -5.83 24.36
CA CYS A 129 19.62 -4.51 24.59
C CYS A 129 18.12 -4.58 24.84
N HIS A 130 17.41 -5.53 24.23
CA HIS A 130 15.96 -5.62 24.34
C HIS A 130 15.56 -6.76 25.29
N GLN A 131 15.10 -6.39 26.48
CA GLN A 131 14.59 -7.33 27.46
C GLN A 131 13.22 -7.88 27.02
N THR A 132 13.05 -9.21 27.11
CA THR A 132 11.82 -9.92 26.74
C THR A 132 11.22 -10.75 27.87
N ASP A 133 12.01 -11.00 28.92
CA ASP A 133 11.61 -11.72 30.13
C ASP A 133 11.90 -10.84 31.36
N PRO A 134 10.91 -10.56 32.22
CA PRO A 134 11.14 -9.76 33.43
C PRO A 134 12.17 -10.38 34.38
N ALA A 135 12.38 -11.70 34.35
CA ALA A 135 13.36 -12.40 35.18
C ALA A 135 14.79 -12.36 34.61
N VAL A 136 14.95 -12.03 33.32
CA VAL A 136 16.24 -12.00 32.64
C VAL A 136 16.54 -10.57 32.20
N PRO A 137 17.34 -9.80 32.96
CA PRO A 137 17.64 -8.42 32.60
C PRO A 137 18.49 -8.32 31.33
N ALA A 138 18.36 -7.21 30.61
CA ALA A 138 19.27 -6.81 29.54
C ALA A 138 20.12 -5.61 30.02
N PRO A 139 21.30 -5.82 30.64
CA PRO A 139 22.04 -4.76 31.33
C PRO A 139 22.45 -3.61 30.42
N ALA A 140 22.87 -3.91 29.18
CA ALA A 140 23.20 -2.89 28.20
C ALA A 140 21.94 -2.08 27.80
N GLY A 141 20.80 -2.75 27.65
CA GLY A 141 19.51 -2.12 27.42
C GLY A 141 19.11 -1.13 28.51
N LEU A 142 19.24 -1.54 29.77
CA LEU A 142 18.98 -0.68 30.93
C LEU A 142 19.89 0.55 30.93
N ALA A 143 21.20 0.36 30.73
CA ALA A 143 22.17 1.44 30.72
C ALA A 143 21.89 2.46 29.59
N LEU A 144 21.46 1.99 28.42
CA LEU A 144 21.19 2.82 27.24
C LEU A 144 19.75 3.35 27.18
N LYS A 145 18.89 2.96 28.14
CA LYS A 145 17.43 3.18 28.10
C LYS A 145 16.80 2.68 26.79
N ALA A 146 17.26 1.52 26.32
CA ALA A 146 16.67 0.86 25.17
C ALA A 146 15.23 0.41 25.48
N PRO A 147 14.32 0.40 24.50
CA PRO A 147 12.97 -0.11 24.72
C PRO A 147 13.02 -1.60 25.04
N ASN A 148 12.15 -2.07 25.93
CA ASN A 148 11.94 -3.49 26.19
C ASN A 148 10.65 -3.99 25.52
N PHE A 149 10.49 -5.31 25.44
CA PHE A 149 9.32 -6.00 24.91
C PHE A 149 8.58 -6.73 26.04
N LEU A 150 8.18 -5.96 27.05
CA LEU A 150 7.43 -6.45 28.21
C LEU A 150 6.02 -5.84 28.23
N GLY A 151 5.05 -6.61 28.70
CA GLY A 151 3.66 -6.16 28.84
C GLY A 151 2.90 -6.04 27.51
N GLU A 152 1.95 -5.11 27.46
CA GLU A 152 1.11 -4.85 26.29
C GLU A 152 1.65 -3.64 25.51
N PHE A 153 2.37 -3.91 24.42
CA PHE A 153 2.99 -2.86 23.60
C PHE A 153 2.56 -2.90 22.13
N TRP A 154 2.16 -4.06 21.60
CA TRP A 154 1.77 -4.18 20.20
C TRP A 154 0.49 -3.40 19.92
N GLY A 155 0.50 -2.61 18.85
CA GLY A 155 -0.61 -1.74 18.46
C GLY A 155 -0.83 -0.52 19.35
N LYS A 156 -0.01 -0.29 20.39
CA LYS A 156 -0.07 0.93 21.21
C LYS A 156 0.67 2.08 20.54
N GLU A 157 0.23 3.30 20.84
CA GLU A 157 0.98 4.49 20.46
C GLU A 157 2.21 4.65 21.34
N ARG A 158 3.29 5.15 20.74
CA ARG A 158 4.51 5.53 21.43
C ARG A 158 5.09 6.81 20.82
N GLU A 159 5.83 7.54 21.65
CA GLU A 159 6.53 8.74 21.22
C GLU A 159 7.94 8.39 20.74
N VAL A 160 8.30 8.86 19.55
CA VAL A 160 9.62 8.69 18.95
C VAL A 160 10.14 10.04 18.45
N HIS A 161 11.44 10.23 18.52
CA HIS A 161 12.14 11.32 17.85
C HIS A 161 12.44 10.93 16.41
N LYS A 162 12.33 11.90 15.49
CA LYS A 162 12.91 11.77 14.15
C LYS A 162 14.43 11.97 14.25
N GLY A 163 15.20 10.89 14.12
CA GLY A 163 16.62 10.89 14.49
C GLY A 163 16.85 10.86 16.01
N LEU A 164 18.12 11.00 16.43
CA LEU A 164 18.46 11.14 17.84
C LEU A 164 18.17 12.58 18.32
N GLY A 165 17.20 12.76 19.21
CA GLY A 165 16.88 14.05 19.83
C GLY A 165 16.15 15.06 18.94
N GLY A 166 15.66 14.66 17.77
CA GLY A 166 14.89 15.52 16.87
C GLY A 166 13.45 15.78 17.33
N PRO A 167 12.56 16.30 16.46
CA PRO A 167 11.15 16.49 16.78
C PRO A 167 10.46 15.18 17.18
N ILE A 168 9.51 15.26 18.12
CA ILE A 168 8.74 14.11 18.60
C ILE A 168 7.53 13.89 17.70
N GLU A 169 7.29 12.64 17.30
CA GLU A 169 6.08 12.17 16.66
C GLU A 169 5.46 11.00 17.44
N LYS A 170 4.15 10.81 17.27
CA LYS A 170 3.44 9.63 17.79
C LYS A 170 3.32 8.59 16.69
N VAL A 171 3.76 7.38 16.98
CA VAL A 171 3.69 6.24 16.06
C VAL A 171 3.04 5.07 16.76
N LYS A 172 2.32 4.25 16.00
CA LYS A 172 1.77 2.98 16.48
C LYS A 172 2.84 1.90 16.39
N PHE A 173 3.00 1.08 17.42
CA PHE A 173 3.92 -0.06 17.37
C PHE A 173 3.28 -1.21 16.59
N ASP A 174 3.43 -1.19 15.27
CA ASP A 174 2.91 -2.21 14.36
C ASP A 174 4.04 -2.88 13.56
N ALA A 175 3.64 -3.76 12.63
CA ALA A 175 4.56 -4.48 11.76
C ALA A 175 5.44 -3.55 10.92
N ALA A 176 4.88 -2.44 10.42
CA ALA A 176 5.61 -1.49 9.60
C ALA A 176 6.65 -0.74 10.43
N TYR A 177 6.27 -0.26 11.61
CA TYR A 177 7.18 0.41 12.53
C TYR A 177 8.32 -0.51 13.00
N PHE A 178 8.03 -1.77 13.32
CA PHE A 178 9.07 -2.73 13.70
C PHE A 178 10.05 -2.99 12.56
N THR A 179 9.53 -3.23 11.35
CA THR A 179 10.33 -3.44 10.14
C THR A 179 11.23 -2.24 9.85
N GLU A 180 10.67 -1.04 9.89
CA GLU A 180 11.41 0.22 9.74
C GLU A 180 12.50 0.36 10.80
N SER A 181 12.18 0.07 12.06
CA SER A 181 13.13 0.16 13.17
C SER A 181 14.33 -0.78 13.00
N VAL A 182 14.11 -1.99 12.45
CA VAL A 182 15.21 -2.94 12.19
C VAL A 182 16.04 -2.54 10.97
N ARG A 183 15.38 -2.07 9.90
CA ARG A 183 16.04 -1.71 8.63
C ARG A 183 16.74 -0.35 8.68
N LYS A 184 16.17 0.60 9.42
CA LYS A 184 16.59 2.01 9.50
C LYS A 184 16.56 2.49 10.96
N PRO A 185 17.40 1.91 11.83
CA PRO A 185 17.32 2.13 13.28
C PRO A 185 17.63 3.56 13.75
N MET A 186 18.18 4.38 12.85
CA MET A 186 18.52 5.78 13.12
C MET A 186 17.37 6.74 12.81
N ASP A 187 16.37 6.34 12.01
CA ASP A 187 15.33 7.24 11.50
C ASP A 187 14.34 7.63 12.60
N LYS A 188 13.97 6.67 13.46
CA LYS A 188 13.03 6.85 14.56
C LYS A 188 13.60 6.28 15.85
N VAL A 189 13.87 7.15 16.82
CA VAL A 189 14.46 6.78 18.11
C VAL A 189 13.43 7.02 19.21
N VAL A 190 13.15 5.99 20.01
CA VAL A 190 12.18 6.07 21.11
C VAL A 190 12.53 7.21 22.06
N LYS A 191 11.54 8.03 22.44
CA LYS A 191 11.73 9.10 23.42
C LYS A 191 12.34 8.57 24.71
N GLY A 192 13.44 9.19 25.14
CA GLY A 192 14.16 8.82 26.36
C GLY A 192 15.27 7.78 26.17
N ALA A 193 15.42 7.18 24.98
CA ALA A 193 16.60 6.39 24.64
C ALA A 193 17.84 7.28 24.56
N LEU A 194 18.98 6.81 25.09
CA LEU A 194 20.22 7.59 25.13
C LEU A 194 21.02 7.53 23.82
N THR A 195 20.77 6.49 23.03
CA THR A 195 21.41 6.25 21.73
C THR A 195 20.39 5.61 20.79
N PRO A 196 20.49 5.84 19.47
CA PRO A 196 19.79 5.02 18.50
C PRO A 196 20.25 3.56 18.59
N MET A 197 19.40 2.65 18.12
CA MET A 197 19.78 1.24 17.99
C MET A 197 20.93 1.14 16.96
N PRO A 198 22.01 0.40 17.25
CA PRO A 198 23.03 0.16 16.25
C PRO A 198 22.43 -0.65 15.08
N PRO A 199 22.95 -0.51 13.85
CA PRO A 199 22.60 -1.39 12.74
C PRO A 199 22.75 -2.86 13.17
N PRO A 200 21.67 -3.66 13.15
CA PRO A 200 21.76 -5.05 13.56
C PRO A 200 22.59 -5.84 12.53
N PRO A 201 23.08 -7.03 12.90
CA PRO A 201 23.60 -7.98 11.91
C PRO A 201 22.58 -8.15 10.77
N PRO A 202 23.03 -8.38 9.52
CA PRO A 202 22.12 -8.50 8.37
C PRO A 202 20.97 -9.45 8.65
N VAL A 203 19.74 -8.99 8.39
CA VAL A 203 18.50 -9.75 8.58
C VAL A 203 17.85 -9.93 7.20
N THR A 204 17.56 -11.15 6.77
CA THR A 204 16.80 -11.37 5.52
C THR A 204 15.31 -11.06 5.73
N ASP A 205 14.51 -11.04 4.67
CA ASP A 205 13.08 -10.76 4.81
C ASP A 205 12.34 -11.89 5.55
N GLU A 206 12.76 -13.14 5.34
CA GLU A 206 12.25 -14.32 6.05
C GLU A 206 12.63 -14.28 7.54
N GLU A 207 13.89 -13.94 7.84
CA GLU A 207 14.35 -13.77 9.22
C GLU A 207 13.59 -12.63 9.91
N LEU A 208 13.31 -11.53 9.19
CA LEU A 208 12.56 -10.41 9.75
C LEU A 208 11.11 -10.80 10.02
N LYS A 209 10.51 -11.67 9.20
CA LYS A 209 9.14 -12.19 9.41
C LYS A 209 9.08 -13.01 10.69
N ALA A 210 10.07 -13.89 10.89
CA ALA A 210 10.18 -14.69 12.10
C ALA A 210 10.41 -13.81 13.35
N LEU A 211 11.32 -12.83 13.28
CA LEU A 211 11.54 -11.87 14.37
C LEU A 211 10.27 -11.09 14.71
N LEU A 212 9.52 -10.66 13.70
CA LEU A 212 8.26 -9.93 13.86
C LEU A 212 7.20 -10.81 14.56
N ALA A 213 7.05 -12.06 14.13
CA ALA A 213 6.15 -13.03 14.78
C ALA A 213 6.51 -13.22 16.27
N TYR A 214 7.80 -13.41 16.56
CA TYR A 214 8.26 -13.54 17.94
C TYR A 214 8.00 -12.28 18.77
N VAL A 215 8.39 -11.09 18.29
CA VAL A 215 8.19 -9.84 19.04
C VAL A 215 6.70 -9.54 19.24
N LYS A 216 5.84 -9.78 18.24
CA LYS A 216 4.38 -9.66 18.37
C LYS A 216 3.85 -10.59 19.46
N SER A 217 4.32 -11.84 19.51
CA SER A 217 3.90 -12.86 20.50
C SER A 217 4.24 -12.50 21.95
N LEU A 218 5.25 -11.65 22.18
CA LEU A 218 5.63 -11.19 23.52
C LEU A 218 4.64 -10.17 24.09
N SER A 219 3.88 -9.48 23.23
CA SER A 219 2.88 -8.52 23.68
C SER A 219 1.67 -9.25 24.24
N LYS A 220 1.58 -9.30 25.57
CA LYS A 220 0.46 -9.94 26.28
C LYS A 220 -0.46 -8.86 26.81
N ALA A 221 -1.76 -8.97 26.49
CA ALA A 221 -2.77 -8.16 27.15
C ALA A 221 -2.74 -8.44 28.66
N GLU A 222 -2.85 -7.40 29.49
CA GLU A 222 -2.94 -7.59 30.94
C GLU A 222 -4.14 -8.50 31.25
N LYS A 223 -3.88 -9.63 31.92
CA LYS A 223 -4.95 -10.31 32.65
C LYS A 223 -5.29 -9.40 33.83
N LYS A 224 -6.37 -8.63 33.71
CA LYS A 224 -7.00 -7.94 34.85
C LYS A 224 -7.13 -8.95 35.99
N LYS A 225 -6.39 -8.74 37.07
CA LYS A 225 -6.61 -9.41 38.36
C LYS A 225 -7.75 -8.72 39.09
#